data_AF-A0A835ZQD2-F1
#
_entry.id   AF-A0A835ZQD2-F1
#
_cell.length_a   1.000
_cell.length_b   1.000
_cell.length_c   1.000
_cell.angle_alpha   90.00
_cell.angle_beta   90.00
_cell.angle_gamma   90.00
#
_symmetry.space_group_name_H-M   'P 1'
#
loop_
_entity.id
_entity.type
_entity.pdbx_description
1 polymer ?
#
loop_
_entity_poly.entity_id
_entity_poly.type
_entity_poly.pdbx_seq_one_letter_code
_entity_poly.pdbx_strand_id
1 'polypeptide(L)'
;MSITKEEETAAELELKARVFHFGEFKGDQEDKLLESLNCKVLDVYRHCVGGQQESSLGTVQMLATIEHQLDELLENLERVPPARIEQAEKAKEKERRLRLREEKAKLQKQLQEERLLRRTGAGATGPRSQEEVPPMGSHLHSSHDPMPRPSPFTH
;
A
#
# COMPACT_ATOMS: atom_id res chain seq x y z
N MET A 1 -16.54 -43.65 52.42
CA MET A 1 -16.18 -44.63 51.37
C MET A 1 -16.21 -44.04 49.95
N SER A 2 -16.55 -42.75 49.77
CA SER A 2 -16.64 -42.11 48.46
C SER A 2 -15.33 -41.44 48.03
N ILE A 3 -14.73 -40.62 48.91
CA ILE A 3 -13.51 -39.86 48.60
C ILE A 3 -12.34 -40.78 48.24
N THR A 4 -12.09 -41.82 49.03
CA THR A 4 -11.00 -42.78 48.78
C THR A 4 -11.15 -43.53 47.46
N LYS A 5 -12.40 -43.77 47.01
CA LYS A 5 -12.65 -44.43 45.72
C LYS A 5 -12.44 -43.45 44.56
N GLU A 6 -12.86 -42.20 44.74
CA GLU A 6 -12.62 -41.14 43.76
C GLU A 6 -11.11 -40.90 43.55
N GLU A 7 -10.35 -40.85 44.65
CA GLU A 7 -8.88 -40.70 44.65
C GLU A 7 -8.20 -41.88 43.94
N GLU A 8 -8.65 -43.12 44.20
CA GLU A 8 -8.13 -44.32 43.52
C GLU A 8 -8.42 -44.28 42.01
N THR A 9 -9.64 -43.87 41.61
CA THR A 9 -9.99 -43.72 40.19
C THR A 9 -9.20 -42.61 39.50
N ALA A 10 -8.96 -41.49 40.18
CA ALA A 10 -8.14 -40.40 39.65
C ALA A 10 -6.69 -40.85 39.43
N ALA A 11 -6.11 -41.56 40.39
CA ALA A 11 -4.76 -42.11 40.28
C ALA A 11 -4.64 -43.16 39.16
N GLU A 12 -5.65 -44.02 38.99
CA GLU A 12 -5.69 -45.01 37.90
C GLU A 12 -5.77 -44.33 36.52
N LEU A 13 -6.58 -43.29 36.39
CA LEU A 13 -6.70 -42.50 35.16
C LEU A 13 -5.41 -41.73 34.84
N GLU A 14 -4.76 -41.14 35.84
CA GLU A 14 -3.47 -40.47 35.68
C GLU A 14 -2.38 -41.45 35.23
N LEU A 15 -2.33 -42.64 35.84
CA LEU A 15 -1.41 -43.70 35.43
C LEU A 15 -1.66 -44.13 33.99
N LYS A 16 -2.93 -44.37 33.62
CA LYS A 16 -3.30 -44.71 32.23
C LYS A 16 -2.89 -43.60 31.28
N ALA A 17 -3.19 -42.34 31.59
CA ALA A 17 -2.78 -41.21 30.76
C ALA A 17 -1.26 -41.19 30.55
N ARG A 18 -0.45 -41.36 31.61
CA ARG A 18 1.00 -41.42 31.49
C ARG A 18 1.51 -42.61 30.67
N VAL A 19 0.89 -43.79 30.81
CA VAL A 19 1.27 -45.01 30.09
C VAL A 19 0.91 -44.91 28.60
N PHE A 20 -0.28 -44.39 28.27
CA PHE A 20 -0.70 -44.22 26.88
C PHE A 20 0.09 -43.13 26.14
N HIS A 21 0.65 -42.15 26.85
CA HIS A 21 1.48 -41.08 26.27
C HIS A 21 3.00 -41.38 26.31
N PHE A 22 3.42 -42.66 26.38
CA PHE A 22 4.85 -43.06 26.40
C PHE A 22 5.70 -42.30 27.43
N GLY A 23 5.12 -41.96 28.60
CA GLY A 23 5.84 -41.28 29.68
C GLY A 23 6.04 -39.77 29.49
N GLU A 24 5.64 -39.20 28.36
CA GLU A 24 5.60 -37.75 28.14
C GLU A 24 4.14 -37.29 28.13
N PHE A 25 3.53 -37.14 29.31
CA PHE A 25 2.25 -36.43 29.39
C PHE A 25 2.51 -34.96 29.04
N LYS A 26 2.33 -34.64 27.76
CA LYS A 26 2.56 -33.33 27.15
C LYS A 26 1.26 -32.56 26.96
N GLY A 27 0.22 -32.82 27.77
CA GLY A 27 -1.07 -32.13 27.69
C GLY A 27 -0.91 -30.61 27.64
N ASP A 28 -0.10 -30.04 28.55
CA ASP A 28 0.18 -28.59 28.55
C ASP A 28 0.88 -28.08 27.27
N GLN A 29 1.67 -28.92 26.59
CA GLN A 29 2.32 -28.57 25.33
C GLN A 29 1.34 -28.65 24.16
N GLU A 30 0.46 -29.66 24.15
CA GLU A 30 -0.60 -29.81 23.16
C GLU A 30 -1.65 -28.70 23.29
N ASP A 31 -2.03 -28.34 24.51
CA ASP A 31 -2.97 -27.23 24.76
C ASP A 31 -2.41 -25.90 24.27
N LYS A 32 -1.13 -25.61 24.55
CA LYS A 32 -0.44 -24.41 24.02
C LYS A 32 -0.38 -24.42 22.49
N LEU A 33 -0.20 -25.58 21.88
CA LEU A 33 -0.19 -25.72 20.43
C LEU A 33 -1.58 -25.43 19.85
N LEU A 34 -2.64 -25.98 20.45
CA LEU A 34 -4.02 -25.76 20.06
C LEU A 34 -4.43 -24.29 20.22
N GLU A 35 -4.02 -23.65 21.31
CA GLU A 35 -4.26 -22.22 21.53
C GLU A 35 -3.53 -21.36 20.49
N SER A 36 -2.26 -21.68 20.19
CA SER A 36 -1.50 -20.99 19.13
C SER A 36 -2.15 -21.17 17.76
N LEU A 37 -2.65 -22.37 17.45
CA LEU A 37 -3.38 -22.65 16.22
C LEU A 37 -4.67 -21.81 16.16
N ASN A 38 -5.45 -21.81 17.24
CA ASN A 38 -6.70 -21.06 17.31
C ASN A 38 -6.46 -19.55 17.08
N CYS A 39 -5.43 -18.97 17.69
CA CYS A 39 -5.04 -17.58 17.47
C CYS A 39 -4.70 -17.29 16.00
N LYS A 40 -3.90 -18.16 15.36
CA LYS A 40 -3.54 -17.99 13.93
C LYS A 40 -4.76 -18.12 13.03
N VAL A 41 -5.65 -19.07 13.29
CA VAL A 41 -6.88 -19.25 12.52
C VAL A 41 -7.80 -18.05 12.71
N LEU A 42 -7.93 -17.53 13.93
CA LEU A 42 -8.69 -16.32 14.20
C LEU A 42 -8.14 -15.11 13.44
N ASP A 43 -6.82 -14.95 13.38
CA ASP A 43 -6.20 -13.89 12.60
C ASP A 43 -6.56 -14.02 11.11
N VAL A 44 -6.42 -15.20 10.51
CA VAL A 44 -6.79 -15.42 9.11
C VAL A 44 -8.29 -15.16 8.89
N TYR A 45 -9.15 -15.68 9.77
CA TYR A 45 -10.59 -15.50 9.71
C TYR A 45 -10.96 -14.01 9.72
N ARG A 46 -10.36 -13.20 10.59
CA ARG A 46 -10.59 -11.75 10.65
C ARG A 46 -10.22 -11.03 9.36
N HIS A 47 -9.12 -11.42 8.73
CA HIS A 47 -8.64 -10.80 7.50
C HIS A 47 -9.44 -11.23 6.26
N CYS A 48 -9.91 -12.48 6.22
CA CYS A 48 -10.66 -13.01 5.08
C CYS A 48 -12.16 -12.71 5.18
N VAL A 49 -12.77 -12.95 6.35
CA VAL A 49 -14.23 -13.01 6.53
C VAL A 49 -14.83 -11.73 7.10
N GLY A 50 -14.08 -10.98 7.92
CA GLY A 50 -14.53 -9.76 8.59
C GLY A 50 -15.13 -9.98 10.00
N GLY A 51 -15.00 -8.96 10.86
CA GLY A 51 -15.11 -9.07 12.33
C GLY A 51 -16.52 -9.04 12.96
N GLN A 52 -17.56 -9.59 12.32
CA GLN A 52 -18.93 -9.53 12.86
C GLN A 52 -19.32 -10.76 13.73
N GLN A 53 -18.60 -11.89 13.66
CA GLN A 53 -18.96 -13.14 14.37
C GLN A 53 -17.76 -13.77 15.11
N GLU A 54 -17.03 -12.98 15.90
CA GLU A 54 -15.78 -13.42 16.53
C GLU A 54 -15.98 -14.19 17.85
N SER A 55 -17.12 -14.05 18.53
CA SER A 55 -17.23 -14.41 19.96
C SER A 55 -17.71 -15.84 20.27
N SER A 56 -18.00 -16.69 19.28
CA SER A 56 -18.51 -18.05 19.55
C SER A 56 -18.06 -19.17 18.61
N LEU A 57 -17.23 -18.88 17.61
CA LEU A 57 -16.82 -19.90 16.65
C LEU A 57 -15.63 -20.70 17.15
N GLY A 58 -15.75 -22.02 17.12
CA GLY A 58 -14.62 -22.93 17.30
C GLY A 58 -13.68 -22.89 16.09
N THR A 59 -12.43 -23.33 16.28
CA THR A 59 -11.38 -23.32 15.24
C THR A 59 -11.82 -24.00 13.94
N VAL A 60 -12.52 -25.13 14.03
CA VAL A 60 -13.02 -25.87 12.86
C VAL A 60 -14.09 -25.09 12.10
N GLN A 61 -14.98 -24.37 12.81
CA GLN A 61 -16.02 -23.56 12.17
C GLN A 61 -15.41 -22.34 11.46
N MET A 62 -14.39 -21.72 12.06
CA MET A 62 -13.64 -20.66 11.39
C MET A 62 -12.98 -21.16 10.10
N LEU A 63 -12.32 -22.33 10.14
CA LEU A 63 -11.70 -22.95 8.96
C LEU A 63 -12.72 -23.25 7.87
N ALA A 64 -13.86 -23.88 8.20
CA ALA A 64 -14.91 -24.17 7.24
C ALA A 64 -15.46 -22.90 6.56
N THR A 65 -15.55 -21.80 7.30
CA THR A 65 -15.99 -20.51 6.75
C THR A 65 -14.95 -19.92 5.80
N ILE A 66 -13.66 -20.02 6.14
CA ILE A 66 -12.56 -19.59 5.27
C ILE A 66 -12.55 -20.41 3.97
N GLU A 67 -12.67 -21.72 4.06
CA GLU A 67 -12.74 -22.61 2.89
C GLU A 67 -13.92 -22.25 1.98
N HIS A 68 -15.10 -22.04 2.56
CA HIS A 68 -16.26 -21.63 1.80
C HIS A 68 -16.06 -20.29 1.06
N GLN A 69 -15.47 -19.29 1.72
CA GLN A 69 -15.14 -18.02 1.06
C GLN A 69 -14.13 -18.18 -0.06
N LEU A 70 -13.12 -19.03 0.12
CA LEU A 70 -12.15 -19.33 -0.92
C LEU A 70 -12.86 -19.90 -2.16
N ASP A 71 -13.73 -20.89 -1.96
CA ASP A 71 -14.49 -21.53 -3.03
C ASP A 71 -15.38 -20.53 -3.77
N GLU A 72 -16.12 -19.67 -3.05
CA GLU A 72 -16.94 -18.63 -3.66
C GLU A 72 -16.11 -17.65 -4.51
N LEU A 73 -14.93 -17.24 -4.03
CA LEU A 73 -14.04 -16.36 -4.76
C LEU A 73 -13.49 -17.03 -6.03
N LEU A 74 -13.16 -18.32 -5.96
CA LEU A 74 -12.69 -19.10 -7.10
C LEU A 74 -13.79 -19.28 -8.14
N GLU A 75 -15.02 -19.63 -7.72
CA GLU A 75 -16.16 -19.71 -8.63
C GLU A 75 -16.46 -18.38 -9.32
N ASN A 76 -16.40 -17.28 -8.57
CA ASN A 76 -16.60 -15.94 -9.11
C ASN A 76 -15.52 -15.56 -10.13
N LEU A 77 -14.28 -15.99 -9.91
CA LEU A 77 -13.18 -15.78 -10.83
C LEU A 77 -13.37 -16.57 -12.13
N GLU A 78 -13.77 -17.84 -12.05
CA GLU A 78 -14.05 -18.67 -13.22
C GLU A 78 -15.25 -18.16 -14.03
N ARG A 79 -16.24 -17.56 -13.35
CA ARG A 79 -17.46 -17.03 -13.98
C ARG A 79 -17.31 -15.61 -14.52
N VAL A 80 -16.13 -14.97 -14.44
CA VAL A 80 -15.94 -13.62 -15.00
C VAL A 80 -16.27 -13.65 -16.49
N PRO A 81 -17.37 -13.01 -16.94
CA PRO A 81 -17.79 -13.13 -18.31
C PRO A 81 -16.78 -12.47 -19.24
N PRO A 82 -16.45 -13.08 -20.40
CA PRO A 82 -15.53 -12.50 -21.38
C PRO A 82 -16.00 -11.11 -21.85
N ALA A 83 -17.31 -10.84 -21.82
CA ALA A 83 -17.85 -9.52 -22.12
C ALA A 83 -17.39 -8.41 -21.14
N ARG A 84 -17.17 -8.72 -19.85
CA ARG A 84 -16.62 -7.76 -18.88
C ARG A 84 -15.15 -7.48 -19.14
N ILE A 85 -14.40 -8.50 -19.55
CA ILE A 85 -12.99 -8.39 -19.95
C ILE A 85 -12.90 -7.51 -21.20
N GLU A 86 -13.69 -7.81 -22.23
CA GLU A 86 -13.72 -7.04 -23.48
C GLU A 86 -14.13 -5.58 -23.25
N GLN A 87 -15.11 -5.33 -22.37
CA GLN A 87 -15.50 -3.97 -21.99
C GLN A 87 -14.36 -3.23 -21.27
N ALA A 88 -13.63 -3.90 -20.37
CA ALA A 88 -12.50 -3.32 -19.67
C ALA A 88 -11.34 -2.98 -20.64
N GLU A 89 -11.03 -3.87 -21.58
CA GLU A 89 -10.03 -3.64 -22.63
C GLU A 89 -10.44 -2.49 -23.56
N LYS A 90 -11.70 -2.47 -23.99
CA LYS A 90 -12.24 -1.42 -24.85
C LYS A 90 -12.27 -0.06 -24.15
N ALA A 91 -12.55 -0.03 -22.85
CA ALA A 91 -12.47 1.19 -22.04
C ALA A 91 -11.02 1.70 -21.97
N LYS A 92 -10.07 0.81 -21.67
CA LYS A 92 -8.64 1.13 -21.63
C LYS A 92 -8.11 1.65 -22.98
N GLU A 93 -8.49 1.01 -24.08
CA GLU A 93 -8.09 1.46 -25.42
C GLU A 93 -8.76 2.77 -25.83
N LYS A 94 -10.04 2.98 -25.45
CA LYS A 94 -10.75 4.24 -25.70
C LYS A 94 -10.08 5.41 -24.96
N GLU A 95 -9.69 5.20 -23.71
CA GLU A 95 -8.96 6.19 -22.91
C GLU A 95 -7.60 6.52 -23.53
N ARG A 96 -6.81 5.48 -23.87
CA ARG A 96 -5.52 5.64 -24.54
C ARG A 96 -5.64 6.48 -25.81
N ARG A 97 -6.64 6.18 -26.64
CA ARG A 97 -6.88 6.90 -27.89
C ARG A 97 -7.31 8.34 -27.67
N LEU A 98 -8.11 8.61 -26.64
CA LEU A 98 -8.52 9.97 -26.30
C LEU A 98 -7.31 10.81 -25.87
N ARG A 99 -6.46 10.28 -24.98
CA ARG A 99 -5.23 10.95 -24.55
C ARG A 99 -4.32 11.32 -25.72
N LEU A 100 -4.09 10.39 -26.65
CA LEU A 100 -3.27 10.66 -27.83
C LEU A 100 -3.84 11.76 -28.73
N ARG A 101 -5.17 11.83 -28.87
CA ARG A 101 -5.83 12.90 -29.64
C ARG A 101 -5.71 14.25 -28.96
N GLU A 102 -5.89 14.29 -27.64
CA GLU A 102 -5.74 15.51 -26.85
C GLU A 102 -4.30 16.04 -26.90
N GLU A 103 -3.31 15.16 -26.79
CA GLU A 103 -1.90 15.52 -26.92
C GLU A 103 -1.58 16.10 -28.30
N LYS A 104 -2.06 15.46 -29.38
CA LYS A 104 -1.88 15.97 -30.74
C LYS A 104 -2.57 17.33 -30.94
N ALA A 105 -3.78 17.49 -30.42
CA ALA A 105 -4.52 18.76 -30.50
C ALA A 105 -3.82 19.87 -29.71
N LYS A 106 -3.32 19.57 -28.52
CA LYS A 106 -2.51 20.51 -27.72
C LYS A 106 -1.25 20.94 -28.45
N LEU A 107 -0.51 19.98 -29.03
CA LEU A 107 0.70 20.28 -29.78
C LEU A 107 0.42 21.15 -31.02
N GLN A 108 -0.66 20.85 -31.76
CA GLN A 108 -1.07 21.67 -32.89
C GLN A 108 -1.48 23.07 -32.48
N LYS A 109 -2.20 23.22 -31.36
CA LYS A 109 -2.60 24.52 -30.82
C LYS A 109 -1.37 25.34 -30.40
N GLN A 110 -0.42 24.73 -29.70
CA GLN A 110 0.85 25.37 -29.32
C GLN A 110 1.63 25.85 -30.55
N LEU A 111 1.73 25.03 -31.59
CA LEU A 111 2.41 25.41 -32.82
C LEU A 111 1.71 26.55 -33.55
N GLN A 112 0.38 26.59 -33.54
CA GLN A 112 -0.39 27.70 -34.10
C GLN A 112 -0.19 28.98 -33.28
N GLU A 113 -0.25 28.90 -31.95
CA GLU A 113 0.01 30.03 -31.05
C GLU A 113 1.43 30.58 -31.22
N GLU A 114 2.45 29.72 -31.35
CA GLU A 114 3.83 30.14 -31.60
C GLU A 114 3.97 30.87 -32.95
N ARG A 115 3.32 30.37 -34.01
CA ARG A 115 3.29 31.03 -35.32
C ARG A 115 2.62 32.40 -35.27
N LEU A 116 1.52 32.50 -34.53
CA LEU A 116 0.82 33.77 -34.32
C LEU A 116 1.69 34.74 -33.53
N LEU A 117 2.33 34.29 -32.45
CA LEU A 117 3.21 35.08 -31.60
C LEU A 117 4.45 35.60 -32.37
N ARG A 118 5.09 34.75 -33.19
CA ARG A 118 6.18 35.15 -34.08
C ARG A 118 5.75 36.20 -35.11
N ARG A 119 4.50 36.15 -35.57
CA ARG A 119 3.93 37.14 -36.50
C ARG A 119 3.54 38.46 -35.80
N THR A 120 3.14 38.42 -34.53
CA THR A 120 2.60 39.60 -33.82
C THR A 120 3.62 40.38 -33.00
N GLY A 121 4.81 39.86 -32.66
CA GLY A 121 5.69 40.72 -31.85
C GLY A 121 6.96 40.16 -31.24
N ALA A 122 7.68 39.26 -31.91
CA ALA A 122 9.13 39.12 -31.67
C ALA A 122 9.95 39.43 -32.94
N GLY A 123 9.34 40.15 -33.89
CA GLY A 123 9.92 40.56 -35.17
C GLY A 123 9.92 42.08 -35.38
N ALA A 124 9.93 42.87 -34.30
CA ALA A 124 10.14 44.31 -34.36
C ALA A 124 11.48 44.69 -33.69
N THR A 125 12.56 44.03 -34.12
CA THR A 125 13.87 44.66 -34.14
C THR A 125 14.02 45.35 -35.49
N GLY A 126 13.83 46.67 -35.48
CA GLY A 126 14.14 47.63 -36.56
C GLY A 126 14.65 48.92 -35.92
N PRO A 127 15.51 49.70 -36.59
CA PRO A 127 16.85 50.03 -36.14
C PRO A 127 16.92 51.21 -35.14
N ARG A 128 18.01 51.21 -34.37
CA ARG A 128 18.48 52.35 -33.57
C ARG A 128 18.56 53.61 -34.45
N SER A 129 17.79 54.63 -34.09
CA SER A 129 18.07 56.03 -34.44
C SER A 129 18.52 56.75 -33.18
N GLN A 130 19.52 57.60 -33.36
CA GLN A 130 20.24 58.45 -32.39
C GLN A 130 19.24 59.26 -31.54
N GLU A 131 19.48 59.64 -30.29
CA GLU A 131 20.53 60.53 -29.80
C GLU A 131 20.23 60.78 -28.30
N GLU A 132 21.20 60.62 -27.40
CA GLU A 132 21.47 61.51 -26.26
C GLU A 132 22.72 61.01 -25.50
N VAL A 133 23.76 61.84 -25.48
CA VAL A 133 24.92 61.84 -24.58
C VAL A 133 24.95 63.30 -24.08
N PRO A 134 25.18 63.70 -22.79
CA PRO A 134 26.26 63.24 -21.88
C PRO A 134 25.86 63.38 -20.36
N PRO A 135 26.76 63.51 -19.36
CA PRO A 135 28.22 63.34 -19.32
C PRO A 135 28.74 62.36 -18.25
N MET A 136 29.99 61.98 -18.48
CA MET A 136 30.91 61.36 -17.53
C MET A 136 30.98 62.16 -16.22
N GLY A 137 30.67 61.49 -15.13
CA GLY A 137 31.05 61.88 -13.77
C GLY A 137 31.64 60.66 -13.10
N SER A 138 32.97 60.61 -13.09
CA SER A 138 33.75 59.69 -12.28
C SER A 138 33.28 59.74 -10.82
N HIS A 139 33.27 58.62 -10.13
CA HIS A 139 34.12 58.41 -8.95
C HIS A 139 33.89 56.99 -8.42
N LEU A 140 35.01 56.28 -8.39
CA LEU A 140 35.28 55.13 -7.54
C LEU A 140 34.63 55.31 -6.16
N HIS A 141 34.12 54.23 -5.57
CA HIS A 141 34.64 53.74 -4.30
C HIS A 141 34.23 52.27 -4.13
N SER A 142 35.25 51.43 -4.27
CA SER A 142 35.32 50.11 -3.69
C SER A 142 35.10 50.22 -2.18
N SER A 143 34.17 49.46 -1.63
CA SER A 143 34.18 49.13 -0.22
C SER A 143 33.81 47.66 -0.08
N HIS A 144 34.90 46.94 0.02
CA HIS A 144 35.08 45.60 0.52
C HIS A 144 34.33 45.43 1.85
N ASP A 145 33.50 44.40 1.97
CA ASP A 145 33.19 43.82 3.28
C ASP A 145 33.15 42.29 3.14
N PRO A 146 34.05 41.56 3.82
CA PRO A 146 34.05 40.10 3.83
C PRO A 146 33.15 39.56 4.96
N MET A 147 32.24 38.65 4.61
CA MET A 147 31.72 37.61 5.51
C MET A 147 32.58 36.34 5.35
N PRO A 148 32.59 35.34 6.25
CA PRO A 148 32.26 35.29 7.68
C PRO A 148 33.35 34.54 8.51
N ARG A 149 33.20 34.47 9.85
CA ARG A 149 33.79 33.37 10.65
C ARG A 149 32.71 32.73 11.52
N PRO A 150 32.46 31.42 11.43
CA PRO A 150 31.86 30.68 12.52
C PRO A 150 32.97 30.21 13.48
N SER A 151 32.83 30.52 14.77
CA SER A 151 33.62 29.93 15.85
C SER A 151 33.11 28.51 16.13
N PRO A 152 34.00 27.54 16.41
CA PRO A 152 33.60 26.23 16.91
C PRO A 152 33.41 26.35 18.43
N PHE A 153 32.20 26.08 18.93
CA PHE A 153 32.04 25.83 20.36
C PHE A 153 32.54 24.43 20.68
N THR A 154 33.50 24.42 21.59
CA THR A 154 34.11 23.30 22.29
C THR A 154 33.23 22.79 23.43
N HIS A 155 33.38 21.48 23.67
CA HIS A 155 33.01 20.66 24.83
C HIS A 155 31.58 20.16 25.00
#